data_AF-A0A4U3AFZ2-F1
#
_entry.id   AF-A0A4U3AFZ2-F1
#
_cell.length_a   1.000
_cell.length_b   1.000
_cell.length_c   1.000
_cell.angle_alpha   90.00
_cell.angle_beta   90.00
_cell.angle_gamma   90.00
#
_symmetry.space_group_name_H-M   'P 1'
#
loop_
_entity.id
_entity.type
_entity.pdbx_description
1 polymer ?
#
loop_
_entity_poly.entity_id
_entity_poly.type
_entity_poly.pdbx_seq_one_letter_code
_entity_poly.pdbx_strand_id
1 'polypeptide(L)'
;NVKLALFSLVLIPIMFAIMVLYRRKSAAFYLEVRNQLSVLNAKLNESIQGMNIVQVFRQEKRMRKEFEEVNNKHYSAGRRTLKLDALLLRPATDLVHIVAIALVLGLFGIDALKSPVEVGVLYAFVNYIHRFFQPVNEMMMKLSFFQQALVSSSRVFHLMDEKDLAPVQKGDGNPQVVNGEIEFKNVT
;
A
#
# COMPACT_ATOMS: atom_id res chain seq x y z
N ASN A 1 25.64 3.16 -31.33
CA ASN A 1 24.59 3.39 -32.35
C ASN A 1 23.51 4.31 -31.77
N VAL A 2 23.44 5.57 -32.20
CA VAL A 2 22.59 6.62 -31.58
C VAL A 2 21.09 6.27 -31.66
N LYS A 3 20.66 5.59 -32.73
CA LYS A 3 19.28 5.15 -32.91
C LYS A 3 18.79 4.24 -31.78
N LEU A 4 19.62 3.29 -31.34
CA LEU A 4 19.27 2.34 -30.28
C LEU A 4 19.26 3.01 -28.89
N ALA A 5 20.19 3.93 -28.64
CA ALA A 5 20.19 4.73 -27.41
C ALA A 5 18.92 5.60 -27.31
N LEU A 6 18.47 6.18 -28.43
CA LEU A 6 17.22 6.93 -28.52
C LEU A 6 15.99 6.04 -28.23
N PHE A 7 16.03 4.78 -28.67
CA PHE A 7 14.99 3.79 -28.36
C PHE A 7 14.94 3.45 -26.87
N SER A 8 16.08 3.25 -26.22
CA SER A 8 16.14 3.01 -24.78
C SER A 8 15.59 4.21 -23.97
N LEU A 9 15.75 5.43 -24.49
CA LEU A 9 15.20 6.65 -23.92
C LEU A 9 13.67 6.67 -23.90
N VAL A 10 12.99 6.00 -24.84
CA VAL A 10 11.51 5.87 -24.87
C VAL A 10 11.00 4.94 -23.77
N LEU A 11 11.83 4.02 -23.27
CA LEU A 11 11.44 3.10 -22.19
C LEU A 11 11.31 3.83 -20.84
N ILE A 12 12.08 4.90 -20.63
CA ILE A 12 12.05 5.72 -19.41
C ILE A 12 10.65 6.33 -19.15
N PRO A 13 10.04 7.10 -20.08
CA PRO A 13 8.73 7.68 -19.83
C PRO A 13 7.62 6.63 -19.68
N ILE A 14 7.71 5.49 -20.37
CA ILE A 14 6.77 4.37 -20.20
C ILE A 14 6.87 3.82 -18.79
N MET A 15 8.09 3.56 -18.32
CA MET A 15 8.34 3.08 -16.96
C MET A 15 7.87 4.07 -15.90
N PHE A 16 8.15 5.36 -16.10
CA PHE A 16 7.72 6.42 -15.21
C PHE A 16 6.19 6.53 -15.15
N ALA A 17 5.50 6.38 -16.28
CA ALA A 17 4.04 6.36 -16.33
C ALA A 17 3.45 5.19 -15.51
N ILE A 18 4.01 3.98 -15.66
CA ILE A 18 3.62 2.81 -14.86
C ILE A 18 3.82 3.08 -13.36
N MET A 19 4.99 3.63 -12.99
CA MET A 19 5.29 4.02 -11.60
C MET A 19 4.26 5.01 -11.04
N VAL A 20 3.96 6.08 -11.77
CA VAL A 20 3.01 7.12 -11.32
C VAL A 20 1.60 6.55 -11.20
N LEU A 21 1.17 5.73 -12.16
CA LEU A 21 -0.13 5.07 -12.14
C LEU A 21 -0.25 4.14 -10.92
N TYR A 22 0.76 3.31 -10.69
CA TYR A 22 0.83 2.43 -9.51
C TYR A 22 0.75 3.24 -8.23
N ARG A 23 1.61 4.24 -8.07
CA ARG A 23 1.66 5.10 -6.88
C ARG A 23 0.29 5.69 -6.55
N ARG A 24 -0.39 6.28 -7.54
CA ARG A 24 -1.70 6.92 -7.35
C ARG A 24 -2.80 5.94 -6.95
N LYS A 25 -2.84 4.74 -7.55
CA LYS A 25 -3.88 3.75 -7.29
C LYS A 25 -3.62 2.98 -5.98
N SER A 26 -2.37 2.66 -5.71
CA SER A 26 -1.93 1.80 -4.60
C SER A 26 -2.16 2.46 -3.24
N ALA A 27 -1.90 3.77 -3.11
CA ALA A 27 -2.09 4.50 -1.86
C ALA A 27 -3.51 4.38 -1.29
N ALA A 28 -4.53 4.51 -2.13
CA ALA A 28 -5.94 4.39 -1.71
C ALA A 28 -6.29 2.97 -1.25
N PHE A 29 -5.76 1.94 -1.91
CA PHE A 29 -6.05 0.55 -1.54
C PHE A 29 -5.34 0.13 -0.25
N TYR A 30 -4.09 0.53 -0.05
CA TYR A 30 -3.37 0.29 1.21
C TYR A 30 -4.02 1.01 2.39
N LEU A 31 -4.50 2.23 2.18
CA LEU A 31 -5.25 2.96 3.21
C LEU A 31 -6.49 2.18 3.63
N GLU A 32 -7.28 1.69 2.66
CA GLU A 32 -8.48 0.90 2.91
C GLU A 32 -8.19 -0.39 3.67
N VAL A 33 -7.18 -1.18 3.24
CA VAL A 33 -6.75 -2.40 3.94
C VAL A 33 -6.47 -2.10 5.40
N ARG A 34 -5.76 -1.00 5.67
CA ARG A 34 -5.34 -0.70 7.02
C ARG A 34 -6.42 -0.06 7.89
N ASN A 35 -7.42 0.58 7.29
CA ASN A 35 -8.63 0.99 8.01
C ASN A 35 -9.42 -0.25 8.43
N GLN A 36 -9.64 -1.20 7.51
CA GLN A 36 -10.35 -2.44 7.82
C GLN A 36 -9.63 -3.29 8.87
N LEU A 37 -8.28 -3.33 8.83
CA LEU A 37 -7.50 -4.01 9.87
C LEU A 37 -7.68 -3.35 11.26
N SER A 38 -7.78 -2.02 11.31
CA SER A 38 -8.04 -1.30 12.56
C SER A 38 -9.41 -1.64 13.13
N VAL A 39 -10.45 -1.69 12.28
CA VAL A 39 -11.81 -2.08 12.69
C VAL A 39 -11.84 -3.53 13.16
N LEU A 40 -11.16 -4.43 12.45
CA LEU A 40 -11.04 -5.83 12.80
C LEU A 40 -10.40 -6.00 14.19
N ASN A 41 -9.29 -5.31 14.44
CA ASN A 41 -8.60 -5.34 15.73
C ASN A 41 -9.46 -4.75 16.86
N ALA A 42 -10.15 -3.64 16.61
CA ALA A 42 -11.06 -3.05 17.59
C ALA A 42 -12.19 -4.01 17.97
N LYS A 43 -12.82 -4.64 16.97
CA LYS A 43 -13.89 -5.63 17.19
C LYS A 43 -13.41 -6.88 17.91
N LEU A 44 -12.22 -7.35 17.58
CA LEU A 44 -11.59 -8.48 18.26
C LEU A 44 -11.30 -8.14 19.73
N ASN A 45 -10.75 -6.95 20.00
CA ASN A 45 -10.48 -6.50 21.36
C ASN A 45 -11.76 -6.34 22.19
N GLU A 46 -12.80 -5.70 21.62
CA GLU A 46 -14.13 -5.56 22.25
C GLU A 46 -14.74 -6.94 22.58
N SER A 47 -14.66 -7.89 21.65
CA SER A 47 -15.21 -9.23 21.83
C SER A 47 -14.46 -10.04 22.90
N ILE A 48 -13.13 -9.91 22.98
CA ILE A 48 -12.32 -10.60 23.98
C ILE A 48 -12.59 -10.03 25.38
N GLN A 49 -12.61 -8.70 25.51
CA GLN A 49 -12.88 -8.04 26.79
C GLN A 49 -14.32 -8.31 27.28
N GLY A 50 -15.28 -8.38 26.34
CA GLY A 50 -16.70 -8.61 26.62
C GLY A 50 -17.15 -10.06 26.59
N MET A 51 -16.26 -11.06 26.45
CA MET A 51 -16.63 -12.44 26.17
C MET A 51 -17.61 -13.04 27.19
N ASN A 52 -17.41 -12.75 28.48
CA ASN A 52 -18.32 -13.21 29.54
C ASN A 52 -19.76 -12.72 29.32
N ILE A 53 -19.94 -11.45 28.90
CA ILE A 53 -21.26 -10.89 28.58
C ILE A 53 -21.84 -11.59 27.36
N VAL A 54 -21.05 -11.77 26.30
CA VAL A 54 -21.48 -12.44 25.07
C VAL A 54 -22.00 -13.86 25.37
N GLN A 55 -21.31 -14.61 26.23
CA GLN A 55 -21.70 -15.96 26.63
C GLN A 55 -22.95 -15.99 27.51
N VAL A 56 -23.06 -15.08 28.48
CA VAL A 56 -24.26 -14.97 29.35
C VAL A 56 -25.52 -14.73 28.53
N PHE A 57 -25.43 -13.90 27.49
CA PHE A 57 -26.55 -13.62 26.57
C PHE A 57 -26.64 -14.59 25.37
N ARG A 58 -25.76 -15.61 25.30
CA ARG A 58 -25.66 -16.58 24.20
C ARG A 58 -25.59 -15.95 22.80
N GLN A 59 -24.82 -14.86 22.68
CA GLN A 59 -24.73 -14.04 21.46
C GLN A 59 -23.53 -14.38 20.56
N GLU A 60 -22.80 -15.46 20.83
CA GLU A 60 -21.57 -15.83 20.11
C GLU A 60 -21.81 -15.98 18.60
N LYS A 61 -22.94 -16.58 18.21
CA LYS A 61 -23.30 -16.78 16.80
C LYS A 61 -23.52 -15.46 16.06
N ARG A 62 -24.19 -14.49 16.72
CA ARG A 62 -24.41 -13.14 16.17
C ARG A 62 -23.07 -12.42 16.04
N MET A 63 -22.26 -12.42 17.10
CA MET A 63 -20.94 -11.77 17.11
C MET A 63 -20.01 -12.35 16.04
N ARG A 64 -20.02 -13.68 15.85
CA ARG A 64 -19.23 -14.34 14.81
C ARG A 64 -19.65 -13.88 13.41
N LYS A 65 -20.95 -13.71 13.16
CA LYS A 65 -21.45 -13.22 11.87
C LYS A 65 -21.00 -11.78 11.61
N GLU A 66 -21.09 -10.91 12.63
CA GLU A 66 -20.59 -9.52 12.53
C GLU A 66 -19.08 -9.48 12.28
N PHE A 67 -18.31 -10.32 12.97
CA PHE A 67 -16.87 -10.45 12.74
C PHE A 67 -16.55 -10.93 11.32
N GLU A 68 -17.32 -11.89 10.80
CA GLU A 68 -17.15 -12.41 9.44
C GLU A 68 -17.39 -11.33 8.38
N GLU A 69 -18.37 -10.44 8.58
CA GLU A 69 -18.62 -9.30 7.69
C GLU A 69 -17.42 -8.33 7.66
N VAL A 70 -16.85 -7.99 8.82
CA VAL A 70 -15.65 -7.13 8.92
C VAL A 70 -14.43 -7.81 8.30
N ASN A 71 -14.24 -9.11 8.58
CA ASN A 71 -13.15 -9.89 8.02
C ASN A 71 -13.24 -9.98 6.48
N ASN A 72 -14.45 -10.15 5.93
CA ASN A 72 -14.67 -10.16 4.49
C ASN A 72 -14.36 -8.81 3.84
N LYS A 73 -14.66 -7.68 4.52
CA LYS A 73 -14.26 -6.35 4.05
C LYS A 73 -12.74 -6.22 4.00
N HIS A 74 -12.04 -6.60 5.07
CA HIS A 74 -10.56 -6.63 5.11
C HIS A 74 -9.97 -7.51 3.99
N TYR A 75 -10.49 -8.73 3.83
CA TYR A 75 -10.08 -9.65 2.78
C TYR A 75 -10.32 -9.08 1.37
N SER A 76 -11.46 -8.45 1.14
CA SER A 76 -11.78 -7.83 -0.15
C SER A 76 -10.85 -6.65 -0.48
N ALA A 77 -10.50 -5.83 0.52
CA ALA A 77 -9.53 -4.75 0.38
C ALA A 77 -8.13 -5.29 0.07
N GLY A 78 -7.71 -6.35 0.77
CA GLY A 78 -6.44 -7.03 0.51
C GLY A 78 -6.36 -7.59 -0.90
N ARG A 79 -7.43 -8.24 -1.37
CA ARG A 79 -7.52 -8.75 -2.76
C ARG A 79 -7.41 -7.66 -3.81
N ARG A 80 -7.96 -6.46 -3.58
CA ARG A 80 -7.84 -5.32 -4.51
C ARG A 80 -6.38 -4.86 -4.63
N THR A 81 -5.68 -4.78 -3.50
CA THR A 81 -4.25 -4.47 -3.45
C THR A 81 -3.42 -5.52 -4.20
N LEU A 82 -3.66 -6.80 -3.90
CA LEU A 82 -2.98 -7.91 -4.58
C LEU A 82 -3.21 -7.91 -6.09
N LYS A 83 -4.44 -7.65 -6.55
CA LYS A 83 -4.72 -7.53 -7.99
C LYS A 83 -3.97 -6.37 -8.63
N LEU A 84 -3.85 -5.24 -7.95
CA LEU A 84 -3.10 -4.10 -8.45
C LEU A 84 -1.61 -4.43 -8.56
N ASP A 85 -1.04 -5.05 -7.54
CA ASP A 85 0.36 -5.50 -7.51
C ASP A 85 0.63 -6.53 -8.61
N ALA A 86 -0.25 -7.51 -8.77
CA ALA A 86 -0.17 -8.55 -9.79
C ALA A 86 -0.30 -8.02 -11.23
N LEU A 87 -0.88 -6.83 -11.43
CA LEU A 87 -0.99 -6.23 -12.76
C LEU A 87 0.13 -5.23 -13.05
N LEU A 88 0.48 -4.37 -12.08
CA LEU A 88 1.27 -3.16 -12.32
C LEU A 88 2.70 -3.20 -11.77
N LEU A 89 3.05 -4.16 -10.90
CA LEU A 89 4.44 -4.35 -10.48
C LEU A 89 5.18 -5.20 -11.53
N ARG A 90 5.68 -6.37 -11.13
CA ARG A 90 6.58 -7.19 -11.95
C ARG A 90 6.02 -7.53 -13.35
N PRO A 91 4.74 -7.90 -13.52
CA PRO A 91 4.26 -8.32 -14.85
C PRO A 91 4.22 -7.19 -15.87
N ALA A 92 3.84 -5.97 -15.47
CA ALA A 92 3.88 -4.82 -16.37
C ALA A 92 5.31 -4.48 -16.81
N THR A 93 6.25 -4.48 -15.86
CA THR A 93 7.66 -4.19 -16.15
C THR A 93 8.32 -5.26 -16.99
N ASP A 94 8.00 -6.54 -16.72
CA ASP A 94 8.50 -7.68 -17.49
C ASP A 94 7.96 -7.66 -18.93
N LEU A 95 6.69 -7.27 -19.12
CA LEU A 95 6.11 -7.13 -20.46
C LEU A 95 6.82 -6.03 -21.26
N VAL A 96 7.08 -4.86 -20.65
CA VAL A 96 7.84 -3.79 -21.30
C VAL A 96 9.27 -4.25 -21.60
N HIS A 97 9.89 -5.00 -20.70
CA HIS A 97 11.23 -5.57 -20.91
C HIS A 97 11.28 -6.54 -22.09
N ILE A 98 10.33 -7.49 -22.17
CA ILE A 98 10.23 -8.46 -23.27
C ILE A 98 9.96 -7.75 -24.60
N VAL A 99 9.06 -6.76 -24.61
CA VAL A 99 8.78 -5.96 -25.81
C VAL A 99 10.02 -5.18 -26.25
N ALA A 100 10.77 -4.61 -25.31
CA ALA A 100 12.02 -3.90 -25.61
C ALA A 100 13.05 -4.84 -26.26
N ILE A 101 13.23 -6.05 -25.72
CA ILE A 101 14.11 -7.06 -26.30
C ILE A 101 13.62 -7.47 -27.70
N ALA A 102 12.32 -7.78 -27.84
CA ALA A 102 11.75 -8.21 -29.11
C ALA A 102 11.91 -7.14 -30.22
N LEU A 103 11.70 -5.86 -29.88
CA LEU A 103 11.92 -4.74 -30.79
C LEU A 103 13.39 -4.63 -31.21
N VAL A 104 14.32 -4.72 -30.25
CA VAL A 104 15.75 -4.61 -30.55
C VAL A 104 16.22 -5.79 -31.41
N LEU A 105 15.84 -7.02 -31.07
CA LEU A 105 16.14 -8.20 -31.88
C LEU A 105 15.52 -8.10 -33.28
N GLY A 106 14.29 -7.60 -33.40
CA GLY A 106 13.62 -7.41 -34.68
C GLY A 106 14.33 -6.40 -35.57
N LEU A 107 14.74 -5.26 -35.01
CA LEU A 107 15.50 -4.23 -35.74
C LEU A 107 16.86 -4.77 -36.22
N PHE A 108 17.61 -5.43 -35.33
CA PHE A 108 18.88 -6.06 -35.69
C PHE A 108 18.71 -7.18 -36.71
N GLY A 109 17.63 -7.95 -36.64
CA GLY A 109 17.30 -8.97 -37.63
C GLY A 109 17.09 -8.38 -39.02
N ILE A 110 16.41 -7.24 -39.14
CA ILE A 110 16.21 -6.54 -40.42
C ILE A 110 17.53 -5.95 -40.93
N ASP A 111 18.33 -5.33 -40.06
CA ASP A 111 19.61 -4.73 -40.45
C ASP A 111 20.65 -5.79 -40.86
N ALA A 112 20.62 -6.97 -40.23
CA ALA A 112 21.47 -8.11 -40.58
C ALA A 112 21.24 -8.64 -42.01
N LEU A 113 20.06 -8.38 -42.59
CA LEU A 113 19.79 -8.71 -44.00
C LEU A 113 20.48 -7.76 -45.00
N LYS A 114 20.88 -6.56 -44.54
CA LYS A 114 21.49 -5.52 -45.39
C LYS A 114 22.99 -5.37 -45.15
N SER A 115 23.47 -5.66 -43.95
CA SER A 115 24.89 -5.54 -43.59
C SER A 115 25.25 -6.51 -42.46
N PRO A 116 26.49 -7.03 -42.40
CA PRO A 116 26.92 -7.89 -41.31
C PRO A 116 26.79 -7.16 -39.97
N VAL A 117 26.02 -7.72 -39.05
CA VAL A 117 25.94 -7.26 -37.66
C VAL A 117 26.86 -8.12 -36.80
N GLU A 118 27.76 -7.49 -36.05
CA GLU A 118 28.58 -8.20 -35.08
C GLU A 118 27.74 -8.77 -33.93
N VAL A 119 27.87 -10.07 -33.68
CA VAL A 119 27.17 -10.78 -32.60
C VAL A 119 27.46 -10.15 -31.22
N GLY A 120 28.67 -9.62 -31.03
CA GLY A 120 29.05 -8.93 -29.79
C GLY A 120 28.22 -7.68 -29.49
N VAL A 121 27.84 -6.94 -30.53
CA VAL A 121 26.99 -5.73 -30.40
C VAL A 121 25.58 -6.12 -29.95
N LEU A 122 25.02 -7.19 -30.52
CA LEU A 122 23.71 -7.71 -30.13
C LEU A 122 23.71 -8.15 -28.66
N TYR A 123 24.72 -8.96 -28.27
CA TYR A 123 24.88 -9.44 -26.91
C TYR A 123 25.02 -8.29 -25.90
N ALA A 124 25.84 -7.29 -26.23
CA ALA A 124 26.04 -6.11 -25.38
C ALA A 124 24.73 -5.31 -25.21
N PHE A 125 23.96 -5.12 -26.28
CA PHE A 125 22.69 -4.40 -26.22
C PHE A 125 21.63 -5.11 -25.38
N VAL A 126 21.46 -6.42 -25.54
CA VAL A 126 20.54 -7.21 -24.71
C VAL A 126 20.93 -7.10 -23.23
N ASN A 127 22.24 -7.18 -22.93
CA ASN A 127 22.74 -6.98 -21.57
C ASN A 127 22.48 -5.56 -21.03
N TYR A 128 22.68 -4.52 -21.84
CA TYR A 128 22.41 -3.15 -21.41
C TYR A 128 20.94 -2.91 -21.11
N ILE A 129 20.03 -3.48 -21.92
CA ILE A 129 18.59 -3.44 -21.64
C ILE A 129 18.32 -4.14 -20.31
N HIS A 130 18.84 -5.35 -20.09
CA HIS A 130 18.64 -6.07 -18.83
C HIS A 130 19.13 -5.27 -17.62
N ARG A 131 20.36 -4.73 -17.68
CA ARG A 131 20.95 -3.90 -16.61
C ARG A 131 20.19 -2.60 -16.38
N PHE A 132 19.50 -2.08 -17.40
CA PHE A 132 18.65 -0.90 -17.27
C PHE A 132 17.33 -1.21 -16.54
N PHE A 133 16.68 -2.35 -16.83
CA PHE A 133 15.42 -2.73 -16.19
C PHE A 133 15.59 -3.25 -14.75
N GLN A 134 16.75 -3.82 -14.40
CA GLN A 134 17.00 -4.32 -13.05
C GLN A 134 16.77 -3.26 -11.95
N PRO A 135 17.43 -2.08 -11.94
CA PRO A 135 17.25 -1.08 -10.90
C PRO A 135 15.82 -0.51 -10.88
N VAL A 136 15.17 -0.44 -12.05
CA VAL A 136 13.77 -0.02 -12.17
C VAL A 136 12.84 -0.99 -11.44
N ASN A 137 13.04 -2.30 -11.64
CA ASN A 137 12.28 -3.35 -10.97
C ASN A 137 12.52 -3.34 -9.46
N GLU A 138 13.77 -3.18 -9.03
CA GLU A 138 14.11 -3.04 -7.62
C GLU A 138 13.40 -1.83 -6.99
N MET A 139 13.42 -0.68 -7.66
CA MET A 139 12.72 0.53 -7.22
C MET A 139 11.20 0.32 -7.13
N MET A 140 10.60 -0.36 -8.10
CA MET A 140 9.16 -0.70 -8.10
C MET A 140 8.78 -1.56 -6.90
N MET A 141 9.55 -2.59 -6.58
CA MET A 141 9.30 -3.43 -5.40
C MET A 141 9.42 -2.64 -4.10
N LYS A 142 10.42 -1.74 -4.02
CA LYS A 142 10.59 -0.88 -2.83
C LYS A 142 9.47 0.16 -2.70
N LEU A 143 8.86 0.61 -3.80
CA LEU A 143 7.80 1.61 -3.78
C LEU A 143 6.59 1.16 -2.95
N SER A 144 6.17 -0.10 -3.06
CA SER A 144 5.10 -0.68 -2.24
C SER A 144 5.42 -0.58 -0.74
N PHE A 145 6.63 -1.00 -0.35
CA PHE A 145 7.11 -0.89 1.03
C PHE A 145 7.14 0.56 1.53
N PHE A 146 7.62 1.50 0.70
CA PHE A 146 7.62 2.93 1.05
C PHE A 146 6.20 3.48 1.23
N GLN A 147 5.23 3.09 0.39
CA GLN A 147 3.84 3.51 0.56
C GLN A 147 3.25 2.99 1.88
N GLN A 148 3.49 1.72 2.20
CA GLN A 148 3.06 1.14 3.47
C GLN A 148 3.69 1.87 4.67
N ALA A 149 4.99 2.19 4.59
CA ALA A 149 5.69 2.94 5.62
C ALA A 149 5.09 4.35 5.79
N LEU A 150 4.88 5.11 4.70
CA LEU A 150 4.27 6.44 4.74
C LEU A 150 2.88 6.45 5.40
N VAL A 151 2.00 5.51 5.04
CA VAL A 151 0.66 5.39 5.64
C VAL A 151 0.73 5.00 7.12
N SER A 152 1.73 4.22 7.51
CA SER A 152 1.98 3.86 8.92
C SER A 152 2.42 5.08 9.72
N SER A 153 3.44 5.78 9.21
CA SER A 153 4.04 6.94 9.86
C SER A 153 3.05 8.10 10.00
N SER A 154 2.21 8.35 9.00
CA SER A 154 1.18 9.40 9.06
C SER A 154 0.26 9.27 10.28
N ARG A 155 -0.09 8.05 10.69
CA ARG A 155 -0.88 7.81 11.91
C ARG A 155 -0.11 8.06 13.20
N VAL A 156 1.16 7.66 13.25
CA VAL A 156 2.00 7.90 14.42
C VAL A 156 2.16 9.41 14.62
N PHE A 157 2.44 10.16 13.55
CA PHE A 157 2.52 11.61 13.61
C PHE A 157 1.18 12.24 14.01
N HIS A 158 0.07 11.77 13.45
CA HIS A 158 -1.26 12.24 13.87
C HIS A 158 -1.52 12.00 15.37
N LEU A 159 -1.10 10.86 15.93
CA LEU A 159 -1.24 10.59 17.36
C LEU A 159 -0.30 11.46 18.21
N MET A 160 0.92 11.72 17.74
CA MET A 160 1.87 12.61 18.41
C MET A 160 1.42 14.07 18.41
N ASP A 161 0.72 14.50 17.35
CA ASP A 161 0.19 15.86 17.21
C ASP A 161 -1.16 16.05 17.91
N GLU A 162 -1.71 14.99 18.53
CA GLU A 162 -2.97 15.06 19.28
C GLU A 162 -2.83 15.96 20.51
N LYS A 163 -3.68 16.99 20.61
CA LYS A 163 -3.63 18.02 21.67
C LYS A 163 -4.69 17.81 22.75
N ASP A 164 -5.55 16.82 22.57
CA ASP A 164 -6.54 16.44 23.56
C ASP A 164 -5.86 15.85 24.80
N LEU A 165 -5.44 16.73 25.71
CA LEU A 165 -5.00 16.38 27.04
C LEU A 165 -6.20 15.92 27.86
N ALA A 166 -5.95 15.02 28.81
CA ALA A 166 -6.95 14.67 29.82
C ALA A 166 -7.54 15.96 30.42
N PRO A 167 -8.88 16.04 30.59
CA PRO A 167 -9.51 17.25 31.11
C PRO A 167 -8.84 17.63 32.42
N VAL A 168 -8.24 18.83 32.43
CA VAL A 168 -7.58 19.34 33.63
C VAL A 168 -8.66 19.55 34.68
N GLN A 169 -8.49 18.96 35.86
CA GLN A 169 -9.40 19.15 36.97
C GLN A 169 -9.44 20.64 37.32
N LYS A 170 -10.54 21.31 36.97
CA LYS A 170 -10.78 22.72 37.33
C LYS A 170 -11.37 22.75 38.73
N GLY A 171 -10.58 23.21 39.71
CA GLY A 171 -10.99 23.34 41.11
C GLY A 171 -9.78 23.42 42.04
N ASP A 172 -9.97 23.80 43.30
CA ASP A 172 -8.89 23.69 44.30
C ASP A 172 -8.52 22.22 44.55
N GLY A 173 -7.28 21.98 44.95
CA GLY A 173 -6.62 20.67 44.92
C GLY A 173 -7.10 19.64 45.95
N ASN A 174 -8.22 19.83 46.66
CA ASN A 174 -8.79 18.77 47.51
C ASN A 174 -10.25 19.00 47.96
N PRO A 175 -11.24 18.99 47.04
CA PRO A 175 -12.63 19.21 47.42
C PRO A 175 -13.14 18.07 48.32
N GLN A 176 -13.58 18.40 49.54
CA GLN A 176 -14.18 17.44 50.45
C GLN A 176 -15.69 17.38 50.26
N VAL A 177 -16.21 16.17 50.08
CA VAL A 177 -17.65 15.92 50.05
C VAL A 177 -18.16 15.86 51.49
N VAL A 178 -18.80 16.94 51.96
CA VAL A 178 -19.25 17.05 53.36
C VAL A 178 -20.63 16.42 53.57
N ASN A 179 -21.59 16.67 52.66
CA ASN A 179 -23.00 16.27 52.83
C ASN A 179 -23.52 15.31 51.74
N GLY A 180 -22.71 14.97 50.74
CA GLY A 180 -23.11 14.08 49.65
C GLY A 180 -24.22 14.60 48.73
N GLU A 181 -24.60 15.88 48.85
CA GLU A 181 -25.61 16.50 48.01
C GLU A 181 -25.02 16.83 46.63
N ILE A 182 -25.68 16.33 45.57
CA ILE A 182 -25.27 16.54 44.19
C ILE A 182 -26.40 17.27 43.47
N GLU A 183 -26.10 18.47 42.96
CA GLU A 183 -27.04 19.31 42.22
C GLU A 183 -26.48 19.65 40.83
N PHE A 184 -27.29 19.46 39.80
CA PHE A 184 -26.96 19.83 38.42
C PHE A 184 -27.67 21.14 38.09
N LYS A 185 -26.94 22.26 38.04
CA LYS A 185 -27.49 23.58 37.67
C LYS A 185 -27.07 23.98 36.26
N ASN A 186 -28.06 24.17 35.38
CA ASN A 186 -27.87 24.69 34.02
C ASN A 186 -26.77 23.97 33.22
N VAL A 187 -26.73 22.65 33.34
CA VAL A 187 -25.83 21.78 32.57
C VAL A 187 -26.61 21.29 31.36
N THR A 188 -26.11 21.59 30.16
CA THR A 188 -26.61 21.09 28.87
C THR A 188 -25.64 20.10 28.26
#